data_AF-A0A3N2CXM4-F1
#
_entry.id   AF-A0A3N2CXM4-F1
#
_cell.length_a   1.000
_cell.length_b   1.000
_cell.length_c   1.000
_cell.angle_alpha   90.00
_cell.angle_beta   90.00
_cell.angle_gamma   90.00
#
_symmetry.space_group_name_H-M   'P 1'
#
loop_
_entity.id
_entity.type
_entity.pdbx_description
1 polymer ?
#
loop_
_entity_poly.entity_id
_entity_poly.type
_entity_poly.pdbx_seq_one_letter_code
_entity_poly.pdbx_strand_id
1 'polypeptide(L)'
;MRLSAKADRLPLETVVREYESLKGLLLLPTGLGLALGAGLASALLWSGRESGMVAPFACLVGLVIQGVGTWWVARWYDDHLGSARADRRDMVLPGVGAALCLPLILVSIGHDFFSGWPVLLAPPVLAGLILLLLRHQLRRSGLTRGHLVACGLLGLSGLLPAVVPVANGHRITSTFFATGLAVIVIGLLDHRRLLASVGGSGRQGV
;
A
#
# COMPACT_ATOMS: atom_id res chain seq x y z
N MET A 1 26.90 -4.85 40.76
CA MET A 1 26.81 -4.37 39.36
C MET A 1 25.33 -4.17 39.05
N ARG A 2 24.80 -2.95 39.26
CA ARG A 2 23.38 -2.63 39.03
C ARG A 2 23.20 -2.35 37.54
N LEU A 3 22.56 -3.26 36.82
CA LEU A 3 22.12 -3.00 35.46
C LEU A 3 21.07 -1.88 35.52
N SER A 4 21.47 -0.73 35.00
CA SER A 4 20.64 0.46 34.86
C SER A 4 19.48 0.13 33.94
N ALA A 5 18.32 -0.15 34.53
CA ALA A 5 17.03 -0.15 33.84
C ALA A 5 16.61 1.29 33.52
N LYS A 6 17.42 2.01 32.74
CA LYS A 6 16.90 3.08 31.90
C LYS A 6 16.34 2.39 30.66
N ALA A 7 15.12 1.89 30.77
CA ALA A 7 14.26 1.83 29.60
C ALA A 7 14.17 3.27 29.11
N ASP A 8 14.89 3.58 28.04
CA ASP A 8 14.73 4.81 27.27
C ASP A 8 13.25 4.88 26.91
N ARG A 9 12.49 5.63 27.71
CA ARG A 9 11.16 6.06 27.34
C ARG A 9 11.38 6.93 26.12
N LEU A 10 11.23 6.34 24.94
CA LEU A 10 11.06 7.12 23.71
C LEU A 10 10.03 8.21 24.05
N PRO A 11 10.34 9.49 23.79
CA PRO A 11 9.44 10.58 24.13
C PRO A 11 8.05 10.22 23.58
N LEU A 12 6.99 10.49 24.34
CA LEU A 12 5.62 10.16 23.93
C LEU A 12 5.33 10.67 22.49
N GLU A 13 5.92 11.81 22.13
CA GLU A 13 5.92 12.38 20.78
C GLU A 13 6.53 11.48 19.69
N THR A 14 7.57 10.71 20.01
CA THR A 14 8.20 9.77 19.08
C THR A 14 7.30 8.56 18.86
N VAL A 15 6.65 8.08 19.91
CA VAL A 15 5.67 6.98 19.82
C VAL A 15 4.45 7.43 19.00
N VAL A 16 3.95 8.65 19.22
CA VAL A 16 2.83 9.24 18.47
C VAL A 16 3.17 9.48 17.00
N ARG A 17 4.38 9.97 16.68
CA ARG A 17 4.85 10.12 15.29
C ARG A 17 4.99 8.77 14.58
N GLU A 18 5.54 7.77 15.26
CA GLU A 18 5.59 6.41 14.71
C GLU A 18 4.18 5.85 14.52
N TYR A 19 3.25 6.18 15.42
CA TYR A 19 1.84 5.82 15.33
C TYR A 19 1.17 6.36 14.05
N GLU A 20 1.41 7.63 13.70
CA GLU A 20 0.87 8.23 12.48
C GLU A 20 1.44 7.57 11.22
N SER A 21 2.73 7.24 11.23
CA SER A 21 3.39 6.55 10.11
C SER A 21 2.97 5.08 9.96
N LEU A 22 2.47 4.45 11.03
CA LEU A 22 2.08 3.03 11.11
C LEU A 22 0.56 2.82 11.03
N LYS A 23 -0.20 3.77 10.48
CA LYS A 23 -1.62 3.55 10.13
C LYS A 23 -1.76 2.56 8.96
N GLY A 24 -1.17 1.36 9.07
CA GLY A 24 -1.19 0.31 8.06
C GLY A 24 -2.60 -0.14 7.68
N LEU A 25 -3.58 0.09 8.55
CA LEU A 25 -5.00 -0.11 8.24
C LEU A 25 -5.51 0.84 7.14
N LEU A 26 -4.88 1.99 6.89
CA LEU A 26 -5.21 2.85 5.75
C LEU A 26 -4.76 2.26 4.40
N LEU A 27 -3.78 1.35 4.42
CA LEU A 27 -3.34 0.63 3.23
C LEU A 27 -4.35 -0.47 2.86
N LEU A 28 -5.09 -1.04 3.81
CA LEU A 28 -6.08 -2.09 3.54
C LEU A 28 -7.17 -1.65 2.55
N PRO A 29 -7.89 -0.52 2.74
CA PRO A 29 -8.85 -0.01 1.76
C PRO A 29 -8.25 0.22 0.38
N THR A 30 -7.01 0.71 0.33
CA THR A 30 -6.31 0.95 -0.94
C THR A 30 -6.04 -0.37 -1.66
N GLY A 31 -5.49 -1.35 -0.95
CA GLY A 31 -5.22 -2.65 -1.54
C GLY A 31 -6.50 -3.43 -1.91
N LEU A 32 -7.56 -3.32 -1.09
CA LEU A 32 -8.87 -3.90 -1.40
C LEU A 32 -9.52 -3.23 -2.62
N GLY A 33 -9.49 -1.90 -2.71
CA GLY A 33 -10.02 -1.17 -3.86
C GLY A 33 -9.32 -1.58 -5.16
N LEU A 34 -7.98 -1.71 -5.13
CA LEU A 34 -7.19 -2.18 -6.27
C LEU A 34 -7.51 -3.64 -6.63
N ALA A 35 -7.52 -4.55 -5.65
CA ALA A 35 -7.74 -5.97 -5.89
C ALA A 35 -9.18 -6.27 -6.35
N LEU A 36 -10.19 -5.67 -5.72
CA LEU A 36 -11.59 -5.87 -6.08
C LEU A 36 -11.95 -5.16 -7.38
N GLY A 37 -11.45 -3.94 -7.60
CA GLY A 37 -11.60 -3.23 -8.88
C GLY A 37 -11.01 -4.04 -10.04
N ALA A 38 -9.81 -4.59 -9.84
CA ALA A 38 -9.21 -5.50 -10.80
C ALA A 38 -10.04 -6.79 -10.99
N GLY A 39 -10.40 -7.47 -9.91
CA GLY A 39 -11.20 -8.70 -9.98
C GLY A 39 -12.53 -8.50 -10.74
N LEU A 40 -13.22 -7.39 -10.47
CA LEU A 40 -14.45 -7.01 -11.15
C LEU A 40 -14.22 -6.72 -12.64
N ALA A 41 -13.16 -5.99 -12.99
CA ALA A 41 -12.79 -5.75 -14.38
C ALA A 41 -12.54 -7.07 -15.12
N SER A 42 -11.78 -7.99 -14.53
CA SER A 42 -11.52 -9.33 -15.09
C SER A 42 -12.80 -10.15 -15.27
N ALA A 43 -13.68 -10.18 -14.27
CA ALA A 43 -14.92 -10.94 -14.33
C ALA A 43 -15.87 -10.42 -15.42
N LEU A 44 -15.96 -9.09 -15.57
CA LEU A 44 -16.79 -8.46 -16.58
C LEU A 44 -16.24 -8.67 -17.99
N LEU A 45 -14.90 -8.64 -18.17
CA LEU A 45 -14.26 -8.99 -19.44
C LEU A 45 -14.53 -10.45 -19.83
N TRP A 46 -14.48 -11.39 -18.87
CA TRP A 46 -14.78 -12.81 -19.13
C TRP A 46 -16.23 -13.02 -19.58
N SER A 47 -17.16 -12.21 -19.09
CA SER A 47 -18.59 -12.31 -19.42
C SER A 47 -18.96 -11.91 -20.87
N GLY A 48 -17.97 -11.62 -21.72
CA GLY A 48 -18.19 -11.21 -23.12
C GLY A 48 -18.70 -9.77 -23.26
N ARG A 49 -18.75 -9.01 -22.16
CA ARG A 49 -19.08 -7.58 -22.17
C ARG A 49 -17.82 -6.78 -22.51
N GLU A 50 -17.43 -6.77 -23.78
CA GLU A 50 -16.36 -5.89 -24.29
C GLU A 50 -16.86 -4.44 -24.49
N SER A 51 -17.70 -3.93 -23.59
CA SER A 51 -18.08 -2.52 -23.66
C SER A 51 -16.94 -1.67 -23.10
N GLY A 52 -16.56 -0.60 -23.81
CA GLY A 52 -15.55 0.36 -23.34
C GLY A 52 -15.84 0.99 -21.97
N MET A 53 -17.02 0.72 -21.40
CA MET A 53 -17.48 1.18 -20.09
C MET A 53 -17.10 0.23 -18.94
N VAL A 54 -16.68 -1.01 -19.21
CA VAL A 54 -16.35 -1.99 -18.15
C VAL A 54 -15.16 -1.58 -17.31
N ALA A 55 -14.05 -1.21 -17.97
CA ALA A 55 -12.83 -0.77 -17.28
C ALA A 55 -13.05 0.49 -16.42
N PRO A 56 -13.65 1.60 -16.94
CA PRO A 56 -13.88 2.78 -16.11
C PRO A 56 -14.88 2.52 -14.97
N PHE A 57 -15.90 1.68 -15.18
CA PHE A 57 -16.82 1.30 -14.10
C PHE A 57 -16.10 0.53 -12.99
N ALA A 58 -15.28 -0.46 -13.34
CA ALA A 58 -14.52 -1.24 -12.36
C ALA A 58 -13.49 -0.38 -11.59
N CYS A 59 -12.83 0.55 -12.27
CA CYS A 59 -11.97 1.56 -11.64
C CYS A 59 -12.76 2.46 -10.67
N LEU A 60 -13.95 2.91 -11.07
CA LEU A 60 -14.81 3.74 -10.22
C LEU A 60 -15.26 2.97 -8.97
N VAL A 61 -15.65 1.71 -9.08
CA VAL A 61 -15.96 0.85 -7.93
C VAL A 61 -14.75 0.72 -7.00
N GLY A 62 -13.57 0.44 -7.55
CA GLY A 62 -12.33 0.38 -6.76
C GLY A 62 -12.02 1.67 -6.02
N LEU A 63 -12.17 2.82 -6.68
CA LEU A 63 -11.99 4.15 -6.08
C LEU A 63 -13.01 4.45 -4.99
N VAL A 64 -14.27 4.06 -5.17
CA VAL A 64 -15.30 4.21 -4.13
C VAL A 64 -14.98 3.36 -2.91
N ILE A 65 -14.60 2.10 -3.10
CA ILE A 65 -14.19 1.21 -2.00
C ILE A 65 -13.00 1.79 -1.24
N GLN A 66 -12.00 2.29 -1.98
CA GLN A 66 -10.83 2.94 -1.39
C GLN A 66 -11.23 4.20 -0.62
N GLY A 67 -12.04 5.10 -1.20
CA GLY A 67 -12.45 6.35 -0.58
C GLY A 67 -13.27 6.14 0.69
N VAL A 68 -14.30 5.28 0.62
CA VAL A 68 -15.14 4.96 1.78
C VAL A 68 -14.34 4.24 2.86
N GLY A 69 -13.52 3.26 2.48
CA GLY A 69 -12.72 2.50 3.44
C GLY A 69 -11.64 3.34 4.11
N THR A 70 -10.94 4.21 3.37
CA THR A 70 -9.95 5.13 3.96
C THR A 70 -10.60 6.13 4.90
N TRP A 71 -11.75 6.70 4.53
CA TRP A 71 -12.53 7.57 5.41
C TRP A 71 -12.97 6.86 6.70
N TRP A 72 -13.52 5.65 6.57
CA TRP A 72 -13.99 4.87 7.72
C TRP A 72 -12.84 4.48 8.67
N VAL A 73 -11.71 4.05 8.12
CA VAL A 73 -10.50 3.74 8.90
C VAL A 73 -9.95 5.00 9.58
N ALA A 74 -9.86 6.12 8.86
CA ALA A 74 -9.40 7.38 9.45
C ALA A 74 -10.29 7.80 10.63
N ARG A 75 -11.61 7.72 10.46
CA ARG A 75 -12.58 7.98 11.53
C ARG A 75 -12.39 7.04 12.72
N TRP A 76 -12.22 5.74 12.48
CA TRP A 76 -11.97 4.77 13.56
C TRP A 76 -10.71 5.12 14.37
N TYR A 77 -9.63 5.52 13.70
CA TYR A 77 -8.40 5.99 14.36
C TYR A 77 -8.64 7.24 15.19
N ASP A 78 -9.34 8.23 14.63
CA ASP A 78 -9.64 9.48 15.35
C ASP A 78 -10.50 9.22 16.59
N ASP A 79 -11.51 8.34 16.49
CA ASP A 79 -12.42 7.98 17.58
C ASP A 79 -11.73 7.19 18.71
N HIS A 80 -10.76 6.32 18.40
CA HIS A 80 -10.15 5.42 19.40
C HIS A 80 -8.81 5.91 19.97
N LEU A 81 -8.08 6.74 19.22
CA LEU A 81 -6.69 7.10 19.55
C LEU A 81 -6.48 8.60 19.65
N GLY A 82 -7.52 9.40 19.38
CA GLY A 82 -7.50 10.85 19.40
C GLY A 82 -6.84 11.45 18.16
N SER A 83 -7.17 12.72 17.89
CA SER A 83 -6.61 13.46 16.76
C SER A 83 -5.17 13.90 17.07
N ALA A 84 -4.20 13.01 16.90
CA ALA A 84 -2.83 13.45 16.65
C ALA A 84 -2.86 14.17 15.30
N ARG A 85 -2.61 15.49 15.31
CA ARG A 85 -2.45 16.27 14.09
C ARG A 85 -0.98 16.22 13.69
N ALA A 86 -0.68 15.48 12.63
CA ALA A 86 0.59 15.58 11.95
C ALA A 86 0.90 17.06 11.66
N ASP A 87 2.14 17.46 11.91
CA ASP A 87 2.59 18.81 11.57
C ASP A 87 2.45 19.00 10.05
N ARG A 88 1.95 20.16 9.60
CA ARG A 88 1.68 20.41 8.16
C ARG A 88 2.92 20.16 7.30
N ARG A 89 4.11 20.40 7.86
CA ARG A 89 5.41 20.18 7.22
C ARG A 89 5.67 18.70 6.93
N ASP A 90 5.22 17.81 7.81
CA ASP A 90 5.36 16.37 7.65
C ASP A 90 4.38 15.80 6.60
N MET A 91 3.34 16.55 6.22
CA MET A 91 2.39 16.18 5.15
C MET A 91 2.82 16.64 3.75
N VAL A 92 3.62 17.70 3.63
CA VAL A 92 4.06 18.24 2.32
C VAL A 92 4.97 17.25 1.59
N LEU A 93 5.95 16.66 2.29
CA LEU A 93 6.92 15.76 1.66
C LEU A 93 6.27 14.48 1.10
N PRO A 94 5.39 13.78 1.84
CA PRO A 94 4.61 12.68 1.30
C PRO A 94 3.68 13.12 0.17
N GLY A 95 3.08 14.31 0.27
CA GLY A 95 2.21 14.87 -0.79
C GLY A 95 2.95 15.11 -2.10
N VAL A 96 4.14 15.73 -2.04
CA VAL A 96 5.02 15.93 -3.21
C VAL A 96 5.50 14.57 -3.75
N GLY A 97 5.87 13.65 -2.85
CA GLY A 97 6.24 12.28 -3.23
C GLY A 97 5.12 11.58 -4.00
N ALA A 98 3.89 11.61 -3.49
CA ALA A 98 2.73 11.05 -4.15
C ALA A 98 2.43 11.72 -5.49
N ALA A 99 2.55 13.06 -5.56
CA ALA A 99 2.35 13.82 -6.80
C ALA A 99 3.37 13.47 -7.89
N LEU A 100 4.62 13.15 -7.52
CA LEU A 100 5.65 12.70 -8.46
C LEU A 100 5.53 11.21 -8.82
N CYS A 101 5.05 10.38 -7.89
CA CYS A 101 4.80 8.96 -8.12
C CYS A 101 3.68 8.75 -9.15
N LEU A 102 2.64 9.58 -9.14
CA LEU A 102 1.48 9.42 -10.01
C LEU A 102 1.84 9.47 -11.51
N PRO A 103 2.57 10.47 -12.03
CA PRO A 103 3.06 10.47 -13.41
C PRO A 103 3.88 9.22 -13.74
N LEU A 104 4.76 8.78 -12.83
CA LEU A 104 5.60 7.61 -13.08
C LEU A 104 4.76 6.33 -13.23
N ILE A 105 3.74 6.18 -12.39
CA ILE A 105 2.77 5.07 -12.47
C ILE A 105 2.00 5.14 -13.78
N LEU A 106 1.48 6.31 -14.15
CA LEU A 106 0.73 6.50 -15.40
C LEU A 106 1.58 6.22 -16.64
N VAL A 107 2.83 6.68 -16.67
CA VAL A 107 3.77 6.41 -17.75
C VAL A 107 4.08 4.91 -17.84
N SER A 108 4.26 4.23 -16.71
CA SER A 108 4.55 2.80 -16.69
C SER A 108 3.37 1.96 -17.17
N ILE A 109 2.15 2.29 -16.73
CA ILE A 109 0.91 1.64 -17.20
C ILE A 109 0.69 1.92 -18.69
N GLY A 110 0.89 3.17 -19.12
CA GLY A 110 0.79 3.55 -20.53
C GLY A 110 1.78 2.76 -21.38
N HIS A 111 3.03 2.67 -20.94
CA HIS A 111 4.05 1.86 -21.60
C HIS A 111 3.61 0.39 -21.70
N ASP A 112 3.11 -0.20 -20.62
CA ASP A 112 2.64 -1.59 -20.61
C ASP A 112 1.45 -1.83 -21.55
N PHE A 113 0.59 -0.81 -21.72
CA PHE A 113 -0.55 -0.88 -22.63
C PHE A 113 -0.14 -0.74 -24.10
N PHE A 114 0.78 0.17 -24.42
CA PHE A 114 1.11 0.53 -25.81
C PHE A 114 2.30 -0.23 -26.39
N SER A 115 3.26 -0.65 -25.57
CA SER A 115 4.52 -1.23 -26.06
C SER A 115 4.40 -2.68 -26.55
N GLY A 116 3.41 -3.44 -26.06
CA GLY A 116 3.24 -4.86 -26.38
C GLY A 116 4.38 -5.75 -25.89
N TRP A 117 5.21 -5.27 -24.97
CA TRP A 117 6.37 -6.02 -24.47
C TRP A 117 5.95 -7.29 -23.74
N PRO A 118 6.80 -8.34 -23.74
CA PRO A 118 6.52 -9.58 -23.02
C PRO A 118 6.60 -9.41 -21.49
N VAL A 119 7.19 -8.32 -21.02
CA VAL A 119 7.38 -7.98 -19.60
C VAL A 119 6.66 -6.67 -19.29
N LEU A 120 6.07 -6.60 -18.10
CA LEU A 120 5.40 -5.40 -17.60
C LEU A 120 6.36 -4.56 -16.74
N LEU A 121 6.41 -3.27 -17.02
CA LEU A 121 7.20 -2.26 -16.32
C LEU A 121 6.48 -1.72 -15.08
N ALA A 122 5.14 -1.69 -15.08
CA ALA A 122 4.38 -1.13 -13.96
C ALA A 122 4.61 -1.88 -12.64
N PRO A 123 4.60 -3.23 -12.57
CA PRO A 123 4.85 -3.94 -11.32
C PRO A 123 6.22 -3.64 -10.66
N PRO A 124 7.38 -3.70 -11.36
CA PRO A 124 8.66 -3.35 -10.75
C PRO A 124 8.77 -1.86 -10.39
N VAL A 125 8.17 -0.96 -11.17
CA VAL A 125 8.13 0.47 -10.81
C VAL A 125 7.31 0.68 -9.54
N LEU A 126 6.12 0.09 -9.45
CA LEU A 126 5.26 0.15 -8.26
C LEU A 126 5.96 -0.44 -7.03
N ALA A 127 6.62 -1.58 -7.17
CA ALA A 127 7.41 -2.18 -6.11
C ALA A 127 8.53 -1.23 -5.62
N GLY A 128 9.26 -0.60 -6.54
CA GLY A 128 10.30 0.37 -6.20
C GLY A 128 9.75 1.60 -5.47
N LEU A 129 8.62 2.14 -5.94
CA LEU A 129 7.95 3.27 -5.30
C LEU A 129 7.43 2.93 -3.91
N ILE A 130 6.78 1.78 -3.74
CA ILE A 130 6.30 1.31 -2.44
C ILE A 130 7.49 1.14 -1.48
N LEU A 131 8.59 0.53 -1.93
CA LEU A 131 9.81 0.40 -1.11
C LEU A 131 10.40 1.75 -0.74
N LEU A 132 10.43 2.72 -1.65
CA LEU A 132 10.94 4.06 -1.38
C LEU A 132 10.08 4.77 -0.32
N LEU A 133 8.76 4.69 -0.47
CA LEU A 133 7.80 5.23 0.49
C LEU A 133 7.94 4.57 1.85
N LEU A 134 7.97 3.23 1.91
CA LEU A 134 8.17 2.49 3.16
C LEU A 134 9.52 2.80 3.80
N ARG A 135 10.59 2.92 3.01
CA ARG A 135 11.91 3.31 3.51
C ARG A 135 11.90 4.71 4.10
N HIS A 136 11.09 5.62 3.55
CA HIS A 136 10.94 6.98 4.07
C HIS A 136 10.09 7.02 5.36
N GLN A 137 8.95 6.31 5.37
CA GLN A 137 8.04 6.27 6.51
C GLN A 137 8.62 5.48 7.69
N LEU A 138 9.31 4.37 7.42
CA LEU A 138 9.87 3.48 8.42
C LEU A 138 11.38 3.72 8.66
N ARG A 139 11.88 4.95 8.45
CA ARG A 139 13.31 5.26 8.68
C ARG A 139 13.77 4.90 10.10
N ARG A 140 12.88 5.03 11.08
CA ARG A 140 13.18 4.80 12.50
C ARG A 140 12.90 3.35 12.94
N SER A 141 11.78 2.79 12.51
CA SER A 141 11.32 1.45 12.87
C SER A 141 11.88 0.33 11.98
N GLY A 142 12.49 0.68 10.84
CA GLY A 142 13.13 -0.24 9.91
C GLY A 142 12.16 -1.01 9.01
N LEU A 143 12.67 -1.44 7.85
CA LEU A 143 11.97 -2.35 6.94
C LEU A 143 12.10 -3.79 7.46
N THR A 144 11.02 -4.58 7.40
CA THR A 144 11.12 -6.03 7.65
C THR A 144 11.34 -6.80 6.36
N ARG A 145 11.82 -8.03 6.52
CA ARG A 145 11.82 -9.05 5.46
C ARG A 145 10.45 -9.19 4.79
N GLY A 146 9.35 -9.07 5.54
CA GLY A 146 8.00 -9.14 4.99
C GLY A 146 7.73 -8.05 3.94
N HIS A 147 8.19 -6.81 4.17
CA HIS A 147 8.06 -5.72 3.18
C HIS A 147 8.87 -5.99 1.92
N LEU A 148 10.10 -6.45 2.10
CA LEU A 148 10.99 -6.80 0.98
C LEU A 148 10.42 -7.96 0.16
N VAL A 149 9.86 -8.98 0.82
CA VAL A 149 9.22 -10.11 0.13
C VAL A 149 7.97 -9.65 -0.61
N ALA A 150 7.09 -8.87 0.01
CA ALA A 150 5.88 -8.36 -0.65
C ALA A 150 6.21 -7.51 -1.89
N CYS A 151 7.18 -6.59 -1.77
CA CYS A 151 7.60 -5.77 -2.90
C CYS A 151 8.39 -6.57 -3.94
N GLY A 152 9.21 -7.53 -3.51
CA GLY A 152 9.92 -8.44 -4.41
C GLY A 152 8.97 -9.28 -5.25
N LEU A 153 7.95 -9.88 -4.62
CA LEU A 153 6.89 -10.61 -5.31
C LEU A 153 6.10 -9.72 -6.27
N LEU A 154 5.79 -8.48 -5.86
CA LEU A 154 5.16 -7.50 -6.74
C LEU A 154 6.05 -7.20 -7.96
N GLY A 155 7.34 -6.95 -7.76
CA GLY A 155 8.27 -6.70 -8.88
C GLY A 155 8.39 -7.89 -9.82
N LEU A 156 8.49 -9.11 -9.26
CA LEU A 156 8.54 -10.35 -10.02
C LEU A 156 7.24 -10.63 -10.79
N SER A 157 6.10 -10.13 -10.33
CA SER A 157 4.82 -10.30 -11.04
C SER A 157 4.82 -9.66 -12.43
N GLY A 158 5.71 -8.67 -12.69
CA GLY A 158 5.88 -8.10 -14.02
C GLY A 158 6.48 -9.04 -15.06
N LEU A 159 7.17 -10.11 -14.61
CA LEU A 159 7.69 -11.17 -15.47
C LEU A 159 6.63 -12.23 -15.79
N LEU A 160 5.48 -12.21 -15.12
CA LEU A 160 4.45 -13.25 -15.27
C LEU A 160 3.96 -13.40 -16.72
N PRO A 161 3.70 -12.33 -17.50
CA PRO A 161 3.26 -12.48 -18.90
C PRO A 161 4.32 -13.03 -19.86
N ALA A 162 5.60 -13.03 -19.47
CA ALA A 162 6.67 -13.64 -20.25
C ALA A 162 6.73 -15.16 -20.05
N VAL A 163 6.22 -15.66 -18.92
CA VAL A 163 6.23 -17.09 -18.55
C VAL A 163 4.89 -17.73 -18.86
N VAL A 164 3.79 -17.01 -18.64
CA VAL A 164 2.43 -17.47 -18.90
C VAL A 164 1.82 -16.57 -19.98
N PRO A 165 1.34 -17.11 -21.11
CA PRO A 165 0.68 -16.30 -22.13
C PRO A 165 -0.64 -15.75 -21.58
N VAL A 166 -0.61 -14.48 -21.19
CA VAL A 166 -1.77 -13.74 -20.70
C VAL A 166 -2.24 -12.78 -21.81
N ALA A 167 -3.53 -12.85 -22.16
CA ALA A 167 -4.13 -11.92 -23.12
C ALA A 167 -3.96 -10.47 -22.65
N ASN A 168 -3.76 -9.53 -23.58
CA ASN A 168 -3.39 -8.14 -23.26
C ASN A 168 -4.34 -7.46 -22.25
N GLY A 169 -5.66 -7.71 -22.35
CA GLY A 169 -6.65 -7.18 -21.42
C GLY A 169 -6.52 -7.69 -19.97
N HIS A 170 -5.92 -8.86 -19.75
CA HIS A 170 -5.74 -9.44 -18.41
C HIS A 170 -4.42 -9.05 -17.75
N ARG A 171 -3.45 -8.50 -18.50
CA ARG A 171 -2.12 -8.12 -17.99
C ARG A 171 -2.17 -6.93 -17.03
N ILE A 172 -2.99 -5.94 -17.34
CA ILE A 172 -3.19 -4.76 -16.49
C ILE A 172 -3.94 -5.15 -15.23
N THR A 173 -4.99 -5.96 -15.39
CA THR A 173 -5.83 -6.40 -14.30
C THR A 173 -5.06 -7.27 -13.29
N SER A 174 -4.20 -8.17 -13.78
CA SER A 174 -3.32 -8.95 -12.90
C SER A 174 -2.31 -8.07 -12.15
N THR A 175 -1.79 -7.01 -12.78
CA THR A 175 -0.89 -6.04 -12.13
C THR A 175 -1.57 -5.31 -10.99
N PHE A 176 -2.78 -4.77 -11.22
CA PHE A 176 -3.53 -4.09 -10.17
C PHE A 176 -3.92 -5.04 -9.05
N PHE A 177 -4.30 -6.27 -9.37
CA PHE A 177 -4.59 -7.30 -8.38
C PHE A 177 -3.38 -7.64 -7.52
N ALA A 178 -2.22 -7.92 -8.14
CA ALA A 178 -0.97 -8.20 -7.43
C ALA A 178 -0.53 -7.01 -6.56
N THR A 179 -0.66 -5.79 -7.07
CA THR A 179 -0.38 -4.56 -6.32
C THR A 179 -1.32 -4.45 -5.11
N GLY A 180 -2.62 -4.69 -5.30
CA GLY A 180 -3.60 -4.66 -4.23
C GLY A 180 -3.27 -5.66 -3.11
N LEU A 181 -2.92 -6.89 -3.46
CA LEU A 181 -2.49 -7.90 -2.50
C LEU A 181 -1.20 -7.51 -1.76
N ALA A 182 -0.19 -6.99 -2.46
CA ALA A 182 1.05 -6.55 -1.82
C ALA A 182 0.77 -5.43 -0.80
N VAL A 183 -0.06 -4.46 -1.16
CA VAL A 183 -0.47 -3.34 -0.27
C VAL A 183 -1.25 -3.84 0.95
N ILE A 184 -2.15 -4.82 0.78
CA ILE A 184 -2.86 -5.48 1.90
C ILE A 184 -1.86 -6.13 2.86
N VAL A 185 -0.92 -6.92 2.33
CA VAL A 185 0.08 -7.63 3.16
C VAL A 185 0.95 -6.64 3.93
N ILE A 186 1.41 -5.58 3.28
CA ILE A 186 2.18 -4.51 3.92
C ILE A 186 1.36 -3.84 5.02
N GLY A 187 0.11 -3.47 4.74
CA GLY A 187 -0.80 -2.87 5.72
C GLY A 187 -1.03 -3.75 6.95
N LEU A 188 -1.18 -5.06 6.76
CA LEU A 188 -1.30 -6.01 7.86
C LEU A 188 -0.01 -6.12 8.68
N LEU A 189 1.16 -6.14 8.04
CA LEU A 189 2.45 -6.18 8.72
C LEU A 189 2.69 -4.92 9.57
N ASP A 190 2.36 -3.74 9.03
CA ASP A 190 2.48 -2.47 9.73
C ASP A 190 1.47 -2.38 10.87
N HIS A 191 0.23 -2.84 10.67
CA HIS A 191 -0.76 -2.87 11.74
C HIS A 191 -0.37 -3.82 12.88
N ARG A 192 0.14 -5.02 12.58
CA ARG A 192 0.61 -5.97 13.62
C ARG A 192 1.76 -5.40 14.44
N ARG A 193 2.68 -4.64 13.81
CA ARG A 193 3.75 -3.94 14.52
C ARG A 193 3.22 -2.85 15.44
N LEU A 194 2.24 -2.08 14.98
CA LEU A 194 1.57 -1.06 15.78
C LEU A 194 0.92 -1.68 17.03
N LEU A 195 0.19 -2.79 16.87
CA LEU A 195 -0.41 -3.48 18.01
C LEU A 195 0.64 -4.01 18.99
N ALA A 196 1.77 -4.52 18.48
CA ALA A 196 2.86 -5.01 19.32
C ALA A 196 3.54 -3.89 20.13
N SER A 197 3.73 -2.70 19.55
CA SER A 197 4.34 -1.57 20.26
C SER A 197 3.42 -1.01 21.36
N VAL A 198 2.10 -0.99 21.12
CA VAL A 198 1.10 -0.60 22.12
C VAL A 198 0.97 -1.63 23.24
N GLY A 199 0.83 -2.92 22.89
CA GLY A 199 0.65 -4.00 23.85
C GLY A 199 1.87 -4.28 24.74
N GLY A 200 3.09 -4.02 24.23
CA GLY A 200 4.31 -4.12 25.02
C GLY A 200 4.46 -3.05 26.10
N SER A 201 3.91 -1.85 25.86
CA SER A 201 4.00 -0.72 26.80
C SER A 201 3.06 -0.87 28.01
N GLY A 202 1.95 -1.60 27.87
CA GLY A 202 0.99 -1.82 28.96
C GLY A 202 1.40 -2.89 29.98
N ARG A 203 2.40 -3.72 29.68
CA ARG A 203 2.79 -4.88 30.51
C ARG A 203 3.97 -4.63 31.46
N GLN A 204 4.57 -3.44 31.42
CA GLN A 204 5.69 -3.07 32.30
C GLN A 204 5.30 -2.10 33.43
N GLY A 205 4.00 -1.84 33.61
CA GLY A 205 3.46 -0.91 34.60
C GLY A 205 2.57 -1.54 35.69
N VAL A 206 2.54 -2.87 35.80
CA VAL A 206 1.83 -3.60 36.87
C VAL A 206 2.82 -4.46 37.64
#